data_AF-F0I789-F1
#
_entry.id   AF-F0I789-F1
#
_cell.length_a   1.000
_cell.length_b   1.000
_cell.length_c   1.000
_cell.angle_alpha   90.00
_cell.angle_beta   90.00
_cell.angle_gamma   90.00
#
_symmetry.space_group_name_H-M   'P 1'
#
loop_
_entity.id
_entity.type
_entity.pdbx_description
1 polymer ?
#
loop_
_entity_poly.entity_id
_entity_poly.type
_entity_poly.pdbx_seq_one_letter_code
_entity_poly.pdbx_strand_id
1 'polypeptide(L)'
;MVKINRKDKVKITNIERERYHGPLITHGVSLGYIKLYPWINLPFCSFFFYWALIGETGSRQGWIKVLFLTCIILNVVSILFAFSKFLINRFKFLTYILIALLTWSALVWINFIGMLMFAIVGDSKSIEGIYQSPLTPFYVILMMFLFIFACGLYAWYYLPKNQGKVWAFNQVKEGDRKKTWWNNFAIAFAGATIIPSLLTGYIQNAFGVLLGILLTLTLPAVMVDAFYAAIYIRKYPKSDELI
;
A
#
# COMPACT_ATOMS: atom_id res chain seq x y z
N MET A 1 -27.33 27.93 30.01
CA MET A 1 -26.81 26.56 29.81
C MET A 1 -27.42 25.98 28.55
N VAL A 2 -26.63 25.74 27.50
CA VAL A 2 -27.12 25.16 26.24
C VAL A 2 -27.30 23.65 26.44
N LYS A 3 -28.53 23.14 26.28
CA LYS A 3 -28.84 21.70 26.31
C LYS A 3 -28.28 21.05 25.04
N ILE A 4 -27.11 20.43 25.13
CA ILE A 4 -26.55 19.61 24.04
C ILE A 4 -27.36 18.32 23.92
N ASN A 5 -27.89 18.04 22.73
CA ASN A 5 -28.70 16.87 22.43
C ASN A 5 -27.91 15.57 22.63
N ARG A 6 -28.57 14.47 23.00
CA ARG A 6 -27.92 13.18 23.28
C ARG A 6 -27.19 12.62 22.05
N LYS A 7 -27.76 12.84 20.85
CA LYS A 7 -27.12 12.49 19.57
C LYS A 7 -25.84 13.31 19.32
N ASP A 8 -25.87 14.60 19.64
CA ASP A 8 -24.70 15.47 19.50
C ASP A 8 -23.63 15.14 20.54
N LYS A 9 -24.01 14.80 21.78
CA LYS A 9 -23.08 14.26 22.78
C LYS A 9 -22.41 12.96 22.33
N VAL A 10 -23.14 12.03 21.71
CA VAL A 10 -22.58 10.78 21.18
C VAL A 10 -21.64 11.07 20.01
N LYS A 11 -22.00 12.00 19.13
CA LYS A 11 -21.14 12.42 18.01
C LYS A 11 -19.86 13.10 18.50
N ILE A 12 -19.95 14.01 19.49
CA ILE A 12 -18.81 14.69 20.12
C ILE A 12 -17.91 13.69 20.85
N THR A 13 -18.47 12.76 21.64
CA THR A 13 -17.68 11.73 22.34
C THR A 13 -17.09 10.66 21.43
N ASN A 14 -17.63 10.48 20.21
CA ASN A 14 -17.01 9.65 19.17
C ASN A 14 -15.87 10.40 18.49
N ILE A 15 -16.04 11.68 18.16
CA ILE A 15 -14.98 12.55 17.62
C ILE A 15 -13.80 12.67 18.61
N GLU A 16 -14.07 12.78 19.92
CA GLU A 16 -13.05 12.80 20.97
C GLU A 16 -12.36 11.43 21.18
N ARG A 17 -12.97 10.33 20.72
CA ARG A 17 -12.41 8.96 20.82
C ARG A 17 -11.77 8.45 19.53
N GLU A 18 -11.94 9.16 18.42
CA GLU A 18 -11.34 8.76 17.15
C GLU A 18 -9.83 8.83 17.25
N ARG A 19 -9.17 7.69 17.01
CA ARG A 19 -7.71 7.64 17.00
C ARG A 19 -7.18 8.56 15.90
N TYR A 20 -6.01 9.14 16.14
CA TYR A 20 -5.29 9.82 15.08
C TYR A 20 -4.98 8.86 13.93
N HIS A 21 -5.22 9.32 12.70
CA HIS A 21 -4.88 8.65 11.47
C HIS A 21 -4.14 9.62 10.54
N GLY A 22 -3.29 9.07 9.69
CA GLY A 22 -2.37 9.83 8.86
C GLY A 22 -3.10 10.67 7.80
N PRO A 23 -2.45 11.73 7.31
CA PRO A 23 -3.09 12.76 6.50
C PRO A 23 -3.52 12.33 5.09
N LEU A 24 -3.15 11.13 4.62
CA LEU A 24 -3.61 10.58 3.34
C LEU A 24 -4.93 9.79 3.47
N ILE A 25 -5.25 9.32 4.67
CA ILE A 25 -6.40 8.45 4.93
C ILE A 25 -7.52 9.31 5.51
N THR A 26 -8.73 9.23 4.95
CA THR A 26 -9.89 10.02 5.41
C THR A 26 -10.60 9.40 6.61
N HIS A 27 -10.58 8.08 6.70
CA HIS A 27 -11.09 7.31 7.82
C HIS A 27 -10.03 6.27 8.15
N GLY A 28 -9.49 6.30 9.38
CA GLY A 28 -8.48 5.33 9.82
C GLY A 28 -8.85 3.89 9.47
N VAL A 29 -7.84 3.06 9.23
CA VAL A 29 -7.97 1.65 8.88
C VAL A 29 -8.93 0.96 9.84
N SER A 30 -9.93 0.29 9.27
CA SER A 30 -10.96 -0.42 10.02
C SER A 30 -10.63 -1.91 10.11
N LEU A 31 -11.12 -2.55 11.17
CA LEU A 31 -11.04 -4.00 11.34
C LEU A 31 -11.64 -4.78 10.16
N GLY A 32 -12.54 -4.16 9.38
CA GLY A 32 -13.21 -4.80 8.24
C GLY A 32 -12.30 -5.10 7.06
N TYR A 33 -11.14 -4.43 6.95
CA TYR A 33 -10.22 -4.62 5.82
C TYR A 33 -9.71 -6.06 5.73
N ILE A 34 -9.63 -6.77 6.87
CA ILE A 34 -9.24 -8.18 6.93
C ILE A 34 -10.22 -9.11 6.18
N LYS A 35 -11.45 -8.67 5.92
CA LYS A 35 -12.44 -9.43 5.15
C LYS A 35 -12.30 -9.26 3.64
N LEU A 36 -11.58 -8.24 3.19
CA LEU A 36 -11.47 -7.89 1.76
C LEU A 36 -10.07 -8.18 1.21
N TYR A 37 -9.03 -7.65 1.87
CA TYR A 37 -7.66 -7.73 1.38
C TYR A 37 -7.19 -9.16 1.07
N PRO A 38 -7.46 -10.17 1.93
CA PRO A 38 -7.02 -11.52 1.65
C PRO A 38 -7.63 -12.11 0.37
N TRP A 39 -8.91 -11.84 0.14
CA TRP A 39 -9.63 -12.33 -1.05
C TRP A 39 -9.16 -11.66 -2.34
N ILE A 40 -8.78 -10.38 -2.28
CA ILE A 40 -8.20 -9.68 -3.42
C ILE A 40 -6.79 -10.20 -3.72
N ASN A 41 -5.95 -10.34 -2.69
CA ASN A 41 -4.56 -10.73 -2.86
C ASN A 41 -4.37 -12.20 -3.29
N LEU A 42 -5.20 -13.10 -2.77
CA LEU A 42 -5.04 -14.54 -2.96
C LEU A 42 -4.98 -15.00 -4.43
N PRO A 43 -5.87 -14.57 -5.35
CA PRO A 43 -5.79 -14.98 -6.75
C PRO A 43 -4.49 -14.52 -7.42
N PHE A 44 -4.06 -13.27 -7.19
CA PHE A 44 -2.82 -12.75 -7.77
C PHE A 44 -1.58 -13.45 -7.20
N CYS A 45 -1.52 -13.63 -5.88
CA CYS A 45 -0.39 -14.32 -5.25
C CYS A 45 -0.30 -15.79 -5.69
N SER A 46 -1.45 -16.47 -5.79
CA SER A 46 -1.53 -17.84 -6.30
C SER A 46 -1.10 -17.93 -7.76
N PHE A 47 -1.55 -17.00 -8.60
CA PHE A 47 -1.15 -16.92 -10.00
C PHE A 47 0.37 -16.75 -10.14
N PHE A 48 0.98 -15.79 -9.44
CA PHE A 48 2.42 -15.56 -9.52
C PHE A 48 3.25 -16.67 -8.89
N PHE A 49 2.76 -17.33 -7.84
CA PHE A 49 3.40 -18.52 -7.31
C PHE A 49 3.39 -19.67 -8.31
N TYR A 50 2.25 -19.98 -8.92
CA TYR A 50 2.14 -20.99 -9.96
C TYR A 50 3.03 -20.66 -11.17
N TRP A 51 3.03 -19.39 -11.59
CA TRP A 51 3.87 -18.94 -12.69
C TRP A 51 5.36 -19.05 -12.36
N ALA A 52 5.75 -18.75 -11.12
CA ALA A 52 7.12 -18.99 -10.64
C ALA A 52 7.46 -20.49 -10.61
N LEU A 53 6.51 -21.39 -10.32
CA LEU A 53 6.73 -22.84 -10.33
C LEU A 53 7.02 -23.41 -11.72
N ILE A 54 6.35 -22.90 -12.76
CA ILE A 54 6.54 -23.35 -14.17
C ILE A 54 7.86 -22.84 -14.76
N GLY A 55 8.41 -21.74 -14.25
CA GLY A 55 9.70 -21.23 -14.67
C GLY A 55 10.82 -22.28 -14.52
N GLU A 56 11.70 -22.35 -15.53
CA GLU A 56 12.85 -23.26 -15.54
C GLU A 56 13.66 -23.14 -14.25
N THR A 57 14.09 -24.30 -13.74
CA THR A 57 14.59 -24.66 -12.41
C THR A 57 15.90 -23.97 -12.00
N GLY A 58 16.09 -22.69 -12.30
CA GLY A 58 17.19 -21.88 -11.82
C GLY A 58 17.03 -21.48 -10.34
N SER A 59 18.13 -21.52 -9.59
CA SER A 59 18.22 -21.14 -8.17
C SER A 59 17.69 -19.72 -7.86
N ARG A 60 17.76 -18.80 -8.82
CA ARG A 60 17.34 -17.39 -8.68
C ARG A 60 15.82 -17.23 -8.55
N GLN A 61 15.03 -18.16 -9.08
CA GLN A 61 13.56 -18.17 -8.94
C GLN A 61 13.09 -18.62 -7.55
N GLY A 62 13.97 -19.24 -6.76
CA GLY A 62 13.64 -19.76 -5.43
C GLY A 62 13.11 -18.67 -4.47
N TRP A 63 13.72 -17.49 -4.47
CA TRP A 63 13.31 -16.39 -3.58
C TRP A 63 11.91 -15.87 -3.88
N ILE A 64 11.51 -15.82 -5.16
CA ILE A 64 10.18 -15.36 -5.57
C ILE A 64 9.12 -16.40 -5.24
N LYS A 65 9.44 -17.70 -5.41
CA LYS A 65 8.59 -18.81 -4.94
C LYS A 65 8.32 -18.68 -3.45
N VAL A 66 9.38 -18.48 -2.65
CA VAL A 66 9.26 -18.31 -1.20
C VAL A 66 8.45 -17.06 -0.84
N LEU A 67 8.70 -15.94 -1.53
CA LEU A 67 7.97 -14.69 -1.32
C LEU A 67 6.47 -14.85 -1.55
N PHE A 68 6.06 -15.34 -2.73
CA PHE A 68 4.64 -15.52 -3.04
C PHE A 68 3.98 -16.64 -2.23
N LEU A 69 4.71 -17.70 -1.88
CA LEU A 69 4.21 -18.72 -0.94
C LEU A 69 3.91 -18.11 0.44
N THR A 70 4.80 -17.24 0.94
CA THR A 70 4.61 -16.53 2.21
C THR A 70 3.36 -15.64 2.13
N CYS A 71 3.17 -14.92 1.02
CA CYS A 71 1.95 -14.17 0.78
C CYS A 71 0.70 -15.07 0.76
N ILE A 72 0.72 -16.20 0.06
CA ILE A 72 -0.43 -17.13 0.01
C ILE A 72 -0.80 -17.61 1.41
N ILE A 73 0.19 -18.10 2.18
CA ILE A 73 -0.02 -18.58 3.56
C ILE A 73 -0.64 -17.47 4.41
N LEU A 74 -0.09 -16.25 4.34
CA LEU A 74 -0.59 -15.10 5.07
C LEU A 74 -2.06 -14.78 4.71
N ASN A 75 -2.40 -14.78 3.42
CA ASN A 75 -3.77 -14.52 2.97
C ASN A 75 -4.74 -15.63 3.39
N VAL A 76 -4.37 -16.90 3.25
CA VAL A 76 -5.21 -18.05 3.68
C VAL A 76 -5.46 -18.03 5.19
N VAL A 77 -4.41 -17.83 6.00
CA VAL A 77 -4.53 -17.71 7.46
C VAL A 77 -5.46 -16.54 7.82
N SER A 78 -5.33 -15.42 7.11
CA SER A 78 -6.18 -14.25 7.34
C SER A 78 -7.64 -14.47 6.95
N ILE A 79 -7.93 -15.22 5.89
CA ILE A 79 -9.30 -15.62 5.51
C ILE A 79 -9.93 -16.48 6.62
N LEU A 80 -9.20 -17.49 7.09
CA LEU A 80 -9.67 -18.36 8.17
C LEU A 80 -9.93 -17.56 9.45
N PHE A 81 -9.03 -16.64 9.79
CA PHE A 81 -9.18 -15.75 10.93
C PHE A 81 -10.38 -14.79 10.77
N ALA A 82 -10.60 -14.27 9.57
CA ALA A 82 -11.66 -13.30 9.27
C ALA A 82 -13.09 -13.90 9.32
N PHE A 83 -13.21 -15.23 9.29
CA PHE A 83 -14.50 -15.92 9.34
C PHE A 83 -15.27 -15.67 10.65
N SER A 84 -14.54 -15.44 11.75
CA SER A 84 -15.16 -15.23 13.06
C SER A 84 -15.07 -13.76 13.50
N LYS A 85 -16.23 -13.09 13.57
CA LYS A 85 -16.34 -11.76 14.20
C LYS A 85 -15.79 -11.76 15.63
N PHE A 86 -15.99 -12.86 16.36
CA PHE A 86 -15.47 -13.02 17.72
C PHE A 86 -13.94 -13.00 17.74
N LEU A 87 -13.25 -13.71 16.84
CA LEU A 87 -11.78 -13.70 16.78
C LEU A 87 -11.24 -12.30 16.44
N ILE A 88 -11.84 -11.63 15.45
CA ILE A 88 -11.47 -10.27 15.05
C ILE A 88 -11.57 -9.30 16.24
N ASN A 89 -12.70 -9.33 16.96
CA ASN A 89 -12.95 -8.43 18.09
C ASN A 89 -12.19 -8.85 19.36
N ARG A 90 -11.84 -10.13 19.53
CA ARG A 90 -11.03 -10.62 20.66
C ARG A 90 -9.55 -10.27 20.48
N PHE A 91 -9.03 -10.41 19.27
CA PHE A 91 -7.61 -10.22 18.94
C PHE A 91 -7.40 -8.99 18.04
N LYS A 92 -8.03 -7.86 18.36
CA LYS A 92 -7.96 -6.62 17.57
C LYS A 92 -6.53 -6.20 17.23
N PHE A 93 -5.60 -6.29 18.20
CA PHE A 93 -4.18 -6.02 17.98
C PHE A 93 -3.63 -6.87 16.82
N LEU A 94 -3.86 -8.18 16.86
CA LEU A 94 -3.42 -9.10 15.81
C LEU A 94 -4.12 -8.81 14.49
N THR A 95 -5.42 -8.51 14.50
CA THR A 95 -6.18 -8.12 13.29
C THR A 95 -5.52 -6.95 12.58
N TYR A 96 -5.12 -5.91 13.30
CA TYR A 96 -4.46 -4.75 12.71
C TYR A 96 -3.07 -5.06 12.15
N ILE A 97 -2.28 -5.89 12.83
CA ILE A 97 -1.00 -6.39 12.31
C ILE A 97 -1.22 -7.22 11.03
N LEU A 98 -2.23 -8.10 11.01
CA LEU A 98 -2.59 -8.86 9.81
C LEU A 98 -2.99 -7.93 8.66
N ILE A 99 -3.80 -6.89 8.91
CA ILE A 99 -4.15 -5.91 7.88
C ILE A 99 -2.89 -5.23 7.31
N ALA A 100 -1.94 -4.82 8.16
CA ALA A 100 -0.69 -4.24 7.67
C ALA A 100 0.10 -5.20 6.77
N LEU A 101 0.20 -6.48 7.16
CA LEU A 101 0.87 -7.52 6.37
C LEU A 101 0.11 -7.84 5.07
N LEU A 102 -1.22 -7.79 5.08
CA LEU A 102 -2.06 -7.98 3.90
C LEU A 102 -1.93 -6.82 2.92
N THR A 103 -1.83 -5.59 3.41
CA THR A 103 -1.52 -4.43 2.56
C THR A 103 -0.11 -4.55 1.97
N TRP A 104 0.86 -5.04 2.74
CA TRP A 104 2.19 -5.35 2.19
C TRP A 104 2.14 -6.43 1.12
N SER A 105 1.38 -7.52 1.34
CA SER A 105 1.13 -8.55 0.33
C SER A 105 0.50 -7.97 -0.93
N ALA A 106 -0.40 -6.99 -0.80
CA ALA A 106 -1.00 -6.30 -1.94
C ALA A 106 0.06 -5.55 -2.74
N LEU A 107 0.90 -4.80 -2.04
CA LEU A 107 1.98 -4.03 -2.65
C LEU A 107 2.99 -4.92 -3.38
N VAL A 108 3.31 -6.10 -2.84
CA VAL A 108 4.22 -7.07 -3.46
C VAL A 108 3.72 -7.51 -4.84
N TRP A 109 2.48 -8.00 -4.97
CA TRP A 109 1.99 -8.50 -6.26
C TRP A 109 1.76 -7.35 -7.27
N ILE A 110 1.37 -6.17 -6.80
CA ILE A 110 1.23 -4.97 -7.63
C ILE A 110 2.58 -4.53 -8.21
N ASN A 111 3.61 -4.42 -7.36
CA ASN A 111 4.95 -4.07 -7.81
C ASN A 111 5.55 -5.16 -8.70
N PHE A 112 5.18 -6.42 -8.48
CA PHE A 112 5.54 -7.49 -9.40
C PHE A 112 4.91 -7.28 -10.78
N ILE A 113 3.61 -6.95 -10.88
CA ILE A 113 2.98 -6.57 -12.16
C ILE A 113 3.70 -5.40 -12.81
N GLY A 114 3.94 -4.32 -12.08
CA GLY A 114 4.63 -3.14 -12.62
C GLY A 114 6.04 -3.45 -13.11
N MET A 115 6.76 -4.33 -12.41
CA MET A 115 8.06 -4.85 -12.82
C MET A 115 7.97 -5.66 -14.11
N LEU A 116 7.00 -6.57 -14.23
CA LEU A 116 6.79 -7.34 -15.45
C LEU A 116 6.50 -6.43 -16.65
N MET A 117 5.64 -5.43 -16.45
CA MET A 117 5.33 -4.45 -17.49
C MET A 117 6.56 -3.62 -17.90
N PHE A 118 7.47 -3.33 -16.98
CA PHE A 118 8.69 -2.55 -17.23
C PHE A 118 9.84 -3.37 -17.83
N ALA A 119 10.02 -4.61 -17.39
CA ALA A 119 11.16 -5.45 -17.74
C ALA A 119 10.92 -6.26 -19.02
N ILE A 120 9.67 -6.50 -19.42
CA ILE A 120 9.35 -7.15 -20.70
C ILE A 120 9.57 -6.13 -21.82
N VAL A 121 10.62 -6.34 -22.62
CA VAL A 121 10.98 -5.54 -23.79
C VAL A 121 11.11 -6.48 -24.99
N GLY A 122 10.22 -6.37 -25.98
CA GLY A 122 10.25 -7.20 -27.20
C GLY A 122 9.67 -8.62 -27.02
N ASP A 123 10.11 -9.56 -27.88
CA ASP A 123 9.56 -10.93 -27.98
C ASP A 123 10.14 -11.92 -26.94
N SER A 124 10.78 -11.40 -25.87
CA SER A 124 11.31 -12.22 -24.79
C SER A 124 10.17 -12.74 -23.90
N LYS A 125 9.45 -13.75 -24.39
CA LYS A 125 8.37 -14.44 -23.68
C LYS A 125 8.86 -15.38 -22.57
N SER A 126 10.18 -15.52 -22.40
CA SER A 126 10.74 -16.41 -21.39
C SER A 126 10.93 -15.68 -20.05
N ILE A 127 10.54 -16.37 -19.00
CA ILE A 127 10.68 -15.97 -17.59
C ILE A 127 12.14 -15.66 -17.25
N GLU A 128 13.09 -16.36 -17.87
CA GLU A 128 14.51 -16.16 -17.66
C GLU A 128 15.00 -14.80 -18.19
N GLY A 129 14.45 -14.32 -19.31
CA GLY A 129 14.77 -12.99 -19.84
C GLY A 129 14.43 -11.85 -18.89
N ILE A 130 13.34 -11.99 -18.12
CA ILE A 130 12.94 -11.02 -17.10
C ILE A 130 13.93 -11.01 -15.93
N TYR A 131 14.43 -12.18 -15.52
CA TYR A 131 15.38 -12.27 -14.40
C TYR A 131 16.80 -11.86 -14.76
N GLN A 132 17.21 -12.11 -16.00
CA GLN A 132 18.51 -11.70 -16.51
C GLN A 132 18.53 -10.22 -16.92
N SER A 133 17.36 -9.62 -17.14
CA SER A 133 17.26 -8.20 -17.50
C SER A 133 17.86 -7.30 -16.40
N PRO A 134 18.77 -6.37 -16.76
CA PRO A 134 19.32 -5.40 -15.82
C PRO A 134 18.26 -4.39 -15.32
N LEU A 135 17.11 -4.30 -15.99
CA LEU A 135 16.00 -3.43 -15.61
C LEU A 135 15.26 -3.93 -14.35
N THR A 136 15.24 -5.24 -14.14
CA THR A 136 14.58 -5.88 -12.98
C THR A 136 15.19 -5.46 -11.64
N PRO A 137 16.51 -5.61 -11.40
CA PRO A 137 17.11 -5.14 -10.15
C PRO A 137 17.01 -3.63 -9.98
N PHE A 138 17.11 -2.84 -11.07
CA PHE A 138 16.90 -1.40 -11.01
C PHE A 138 15.49 -1.04 -10.48
N TYR A 139 14.46 -1.68 -11.03
CA TYR A 139 13.08 -1.49 -10.59
C TYR A 139 12.88 -1.87 -9.12
N VAL A 140 13.39 -3.04 -8.72
CA VAL A 140 13.27 -3.53 -7.33
C VAL A 140 13.95 -2.58 -6.34
N ILE A 141 15.16 -2.12 -6.64
CA ILE A 141 15.89 -1.17 -5.79
C ILE A 141 15.14 0.16 -5.69
N LEU A 142 14.64 0.68 -6.81
CA LEU A 142 13.86 1.92 -6.84
C LEU A 142 12.60 1.79 -5.97
N MET A 143 11.81 0.73 -6.13
CA MET A 143 10.60 0.51 -5.34
C MET A 143 10.90 0.29 -3.86
N MET A 144 11.98 -0.42 -3.53
CA MET A 144 12.40 -0.62 -2.14
C MET A 144 12.79 0.72 -1.48
N PHE A 145 13.54 1.57 -2.18
CA PHE A 145 13.87 2.91 -1.69
C PHE A 145 12.62 3.76 -1.46
N LEU A 146 11.71 3.80 -2.44
CA LEU A 146 10.45 4.54 -2.32
C LEU A 146 9.57 4.01 -1.19
N PHE A 147 9.54 2.68 -0.99
CA PHE A 147 8.79 2.05 0.08
C PHE A 147 9.30 2.48 1.46
N ILE A 148 10.63 2.41 1.68
CA ILE A 148 11.26 2.84 2.94
C ILE A 148 10.99 4.33 3.18
N PHE A 149 11.16 5.15 2.15
CA PHE A 149 10.87 6.58 2.22
C PHE A 149 9.42 6.85 2.59
N ALA A 150 8.46 6.19 1.94
CA ALA A 150 7.03 6.33 2.20
C ALA A 150 6.68 5.89 3.62
N CYS A 151 7.16 4.73 4.07
CA CYS A 151 6.98 4.27 5.46
C CYS A 151 7.51 5.29 6.47
N GLY A 152 8.73 5.82 6.25
CA GLY A 152 9.33 6.83 7.11
C GLY A 152 8.52 8.13 7.14
N LEU A 153 8.08 8.60 5.96
CA LEU A 153 7.26 9.80 5.83
C LEU A 153 5.91 9.65 6.54
N TYR A 154 5.20 8.54 6.34
CA TYR A 154 3.94 8.30 7.02
C TYR A 154 4.14 8.14 8.52
N ALA A 155 5.14 7.39 8.97
CA ALA A 155 5.43 7.22 10.39
C ALA A 155 5.75 8.55 11.08
N TRP A 156 6.42 9.48 10.38
CA TRP A 156 6.72 10.82 10.88
C TRP A 156 5.45 11.63 11.24
N TYR A 157 4.35 11.45 10.49
CA TYR A 157 3.07 12.10 10.80
C TYR A 157 2.39 11.56 12.06
N TYR A 158 2.70 10.34 12.49
CA TYR A 158 2.17 9.77 13.74
C TYR A 158 2.94 10.20 14.99
N LEU A 159 4.13 10.81 14.84
CA LEU A 159 4.85 11.37 15.97
C LEU A 159 4.00 12.45 16.67
N PRO A 160 3.91 12.48 18.01
CA PRO A 160 3.02 13.40 18.72
C PRO A 160 3.16 14.88 18.33
N LYS A 161 4.38 15.32 18.00
CA LYS A 161 4.69 16.71 17.58
C LYS A 161 4.20 17.06 16.17
N ASN A 162 3.80 16.06 15.38
CA ASN A 162 3.45 16.19 13.96
C ASN A 162 2.01 15.79 13.65
N GLN A 163 1.28 15.26 14.63
CA GLN A 163 -0.13 14.92 14.46
C GLN A 163 -0.93 16.18 14.09
N GLY A 164 -1.82 16.04 13.11
CA GLY A 164 -2.63 17.14 12.58
C GLY A 164 -1.89 18.08 11.63
N LYS A 165 -0.59 17.90 11.38
CA LYS A 165 0.11 18.65 10.32
C LYS A 165 -0.47 18.27 8.96
N VAL A 166 -0.91 19.27 8.23
CA VAL A 166 -1.37 19.11 6.85
C VAL A 166 -0.15 19.04 5.93
N TRP A 167 -0.24 18.25 4.85
CA TRP A 167 0.82 18.20 3.84
C TRP A 167 1.17 19.58 3.31
N ALA A 168 2.46 19.85 3.16
CA ALA A 168 2.95 21.15 2.68
C ALA A 168 2.39 21.53 1.30
N PHE A 169 2.07 20.55 0.43
CA PHE A 169 1.45 20.80 -0.87
C PHE A 169 -0.02 21.24 -0.77
N ASN A 170 -0.74 20.79 0.27
CA ASN A 170 -2.13 21.18 0.52
C ASN A 170 -2.25 22.61 1.10
N GLN A 171 -1.15 23.19 1.57
CA GLN A 171 -1.10 24.54 2.11
C GLN A 171 -0.75 25.59 1.03
N VAL A 172 -0.42 25.17 -0.19
CA VAL A 172 -0.03 26.07 -1.27
C VAL A 172 -1.29 26.71 -1.87
N LYS A 173 -1.44 28.02 -1.69
CA LYS A 173 -2.60 28.79 -2.19
C LYS A 173 -2.61 28.89 -3.71
N GLU A 174 -3.80 29.11 -4.26
CA GLU A 174 -3.98 29.35 -5.69
C GLU A 174 -3.29 30.65 -6.12
N GLY A 175 -2.50 30.60 -7.20
CA GLY A 175 -1.67 31.72 -7.66
C GLY A 175 -0.24 31.76 -7.11
N ASP A 176 0.12 30.88 -6.16
CA ASP A 176 1.48 30.80 -5.64
C ASP A 176 2.45 30.24 -6.69
N ARG A 177 3.59 30.90 -6.89
CA ARG A 177 4.64 30.52 -7.85
C ARG A 177 5.06 29.05 -7.67
N LYS A 178 5.03 28.57 -6.42
CA LYS A 178 5.31 27.18 -6.07
C LYS A 178 4.29 26.20 -6.65
N LYS A 179 2.98 26.51 -6.61
CA LYS A 179 1.91 25.67 -7.19
C LYS A 179 2.04 25.60 -8.71
N THR A 180 2.27 26.74 -9.35
CA THR A 180 2.49 26.83 -10.79
C THR A 180 3.71 26.02 -11.22
N TRP A 181 4.81 26.11 -10.46
CA TRP A 181 6.00 25.30 -10.72
C TRP A 181 5.72 23.79 -10.60
N TRP A 182 5.02 23.35 -9.56
CA TRP A 182 4.62 21.94 -9.41
C TRP A 182 3.73 21.45 -10.54
N ASN A 183 2.75 22.26 -10.96
CA ASN A 183 1.88 21.92 -12.08
C ASN A 183 2.67 21.80 -13.39
N ASN A 184 3.56 22.76 -13.66
CA ASN A 184 4.41 22.72 -14.85
C ASN A 184 5.38 21.52 -14.82
N PHE A 185 5.94 21.21 -13.65
CA PHE A 185 6.76 20.01 -13.47
C PHE A 185 5.95 18.74 -13.73
N ALA A 186 4.74 18.62 -13.17
CA ALA A 186 3.89 17.44 -13.37
C ALA A 186 3.50 17.26 -14.85
N ILE A 187 3.16 18.35 -15.54
CA ILE A 187 2.86 18.35 -16.98
C ILE A 187 4.11 17.97 -17.79
N ALA A 188 5.26 18.57 -17.50
CA ALA A 188 6.50 18.26 -18.20
C ALA A 188 6.95 16.82 -17.96
N PHE A 189 6.83 16.34 -16.72
CA PHE A 189 7.14 14.95 -16.34
C PHE A 189 6.20 13.97 -17.05
N ALA A 190 4.89 14.23 -17.04
CA ALA A 190 3.91 13.41 -17.77
C ALA A 190 4.18 13.43 -19.27
N GLY A 191 4.46 14.59 -19.87
CA GLY A 191 4.82 14.71 -21.28
C GLY A 191 6.10 13.93 -21.62
N ALA A 192 7.16 14.09 -20.82
CA ALA A 192 8.45 13.43 -21.04
C ALA A 192 8.42 11.92 -20.80
N THR A 193 7.48 11.41 -20.00
CA THR A 193 7.32 9.98 -19.76
C THR A 193 6.36 9.34 -20.79
N ILE A 194 5.20 9.96 -21.02
CA ILE A 194 4.14 9.40 -21.88
C ILE A 194 4.48 9.57 -23.36
N ILE A 195 4.86 10.78 -23.82
CA ILE A 195 5.01 11.06 -25.26
C ILE A 195 6.11 10.20 -25.91
N PRO A 196 7.34 10.12 -25.36
CA PRO A 196 8.36 9.23 -25.93
C PRO A 196 7.92 7.77 -25.91
N SER A 197 7.34 7.30 -24.80
CA SER A 197 6.89 5.91 -24.68
C SER A 197 5.79 5.55 -25.70
N LEU A 198 4.91 6.51 -26.04
CA LEU A 198 3.89 6.33 -27.05
C LEU A 198 4.51 6.23 -28.45
N LEU A 199 5.47 7.11 -28.77
CA LEU A 199 6.13 7.15 -30.08
C LEU A 199 7.04 5.95 -30.33
N THR A 200 7.66 5.40 -29.28
CA THR A 200 8.57 4.26 -29.37
C THR A 200 7.90 2.90 -29.16
N GLY A 201 6.60 2.87 -28.85
CA GLY A 201 5.88 1.63 -28.53
C GLY A 201 6.16 1.03 -27.14
N TYR A 202 6.77 1.80 -26.22
CA TYR A 202 7.11 1.39 -24.84
C TYR A 202 6.11 1.90 -23.79
N ILE A 203 4.87 2.18 -24.18
CA ILE A 203 3.83 2.71 -23.28
C ILE A 203 3.56 1.75 -22.09
N GLN A 204 3.68 0.45 -22.33
CA GLN A 204 3.56 -0.58 -21.28
C GLN A 204 4.62 -0.39 -20.18
N ASN A 205 5.87 -0.10 -20.56
CA ASN A 205 6.98 0.09 -19.63
C ASN A 205 6.76 1.35 -18.78
N ALA A 206 6.34 2.45 -19.42
CA ALA A 206 6.00 3.69 -18.71
C ALA A 206 4.86 3.46 -17.71
N PHE A 207 3.81 2.72 -18.10
CA PHE A 207 2.72 2.38 -17.20
C PHE A 207 3.18 1.52 -16.02
N GLY A 208 4.04 0.52 -16.26
CA GLY A 208 4.59 -0.34 -15.20
C GLY A 208 5.39 0.42 -14.14
N VAL A 209 6.19 1.40 -14.55
CA VAL A 209 6.94 2.28 -13.63
C VAL A 209 6.00 3.21 -12.88
N LEU A 210 5.10 3.91 -13.58
CA LEU A 210 4.16 4.85 -12.96
C LEU A 210 3.23 4.16 -11.96
N LEU A 211 2.71 2.98 -12.30
CA LEU A 211 1.87 2.17 -11.43
C LEU A 211 2.61 1.76 -10.15
N GLY A 212 3.84 1.27 -10.30
CA GLY A 212 4.68 0.87 -9.16
C GLY A 212 5.01 2.05 -8.24
N ILE A 213 5.40 3.21 -8.80
CA ILE A 213 5.67 4.42 -8.02
C ILE A 213 4.41 4.86 -7.28
N LEU A 214 3.27 4.96 -7.97
CA LEU A 214 2.01 5.41 -7.40
C LEU A 214 1.60 4.55 -6.20
N LEU A 215 1.61 3.23 -6.37
CA LEU A 215 1.13 2.31 -5.33
C LEU A 215 2.15 2.13 -4.21
N THR A 216 3.45 2.20 -4.50
CA THR A 216 4.52 2.20 -3.49
C THR A 216 4.53 3.47 -2.65
N LEU A 217 4.13 4.62 -3.20
CA LEU A 217 4.02 5.84 -2.41
C LEU A 217 2.72 5.92 -1.61
N THR A 218 1.66 5.21 -1.99
CA THR A 218 0.32 5.38 -1.38
C THR A 218 -0.05 4.26 -0.40
N LEU A 219 0.14 2.99 -0.75
CA LEU A 219 -0.25 1.85 0.08
C LEU A 219 0.46 1.78 1.45
N PRO A 220 1.72 2.25 1.60
CA PRO A 220 2.34 2.32 2.93
C PRO A 220 1.59 3.19 3.93
N ALA A 221 0.74 4.13 3.50
CA ALA A 221 -0.10 4.90 4.40
C ALA A 221 -1.03 3.98 5.20
N VAL A 222 -1.66 3.01 4.51
CA VAL A 222 -2.58 2.03 5.11
C VAL A 222 -1.81 1.09 6.03
N MET A 223 -0.62 0.64 5.61
CA MET A 223 0.24 -0.20 6.45
C MET A 223 0.62 0.50 7.75
N VAL A 224 1.13 1.73 7.67
CA VAL A 224 1.57 2.51 8.83
C VAL A 224 0.38 2.81 9.74
N ASP A 225 -0.77 3.20 9.20
CA ASP A 225 -1.96 3.42 10.01
C ASP A 225 -2.42 2.15 10.73
N ALA A 226 -2.39 1.00 10.07
CA ALA A 226 -2.71 -0.29 10.70
C ALA A 226 -1.71 -0.65 11.82
N PHE A 227 -0.42 -0.36 11.66
CA PHE A 227 0.55 -0.52 12.75
C PHE A 227 0.24 0.39 13.94
N TYR A 228 -0.03 1.67 13.71
CA TYR A 228 -0.38 2.60 14.78
C TYR A 228 -1.74 2.31 15.42
N ALA A 229 -2.68 1.75 14.67
CA ALA A 229 -3.93 1.19 15.17
C ALA A 229 -3.69 0.08 16.20
N ALA A 230 -2.81 -0.86 15.87
CA ALA A 230 -2.45 -1.96 16.76
C ALA A 230 -1.84 -1.40 18.06
N ILE A 231 -0.91 -0.45 17.95
CA ILE A 231 -0.30 0.23 19.12
C ILE A 231 -1.38 0.94 19.97
N TYR A 232 -2.32 1.64 19.32
CA TYR A 232 -3.39 2.36 20.00
C TYR A 232 -4.29 1.40 20.79
N ILE A 233 -4.72 0.30 20.19
CA ILE A 233 -5.59 -0.70 20.85
C ILE A 233 -4.91 -1.41 21.99
N ARG A 234 -3.58 -1.62 21.91
CA ARG A 234 -2.82 -2.14 23.03
C ARG A 234 -2.90 -1.21 24.26
N LYS A 235 -3.00 0.11 24.05
CA LYS A 235 -3.20 1.10 25.11
C LYS A 235 -4.68 1.25 25.50
N TYR A 236 -5.60 1.12 24.55
CA TYR A 236 -7.05 1.35 24.72
C TYR A 236 -7.88 0.19 24.15
N PRO A 237 -7.98 -0.96 24.85
CA PRO A 237 -8.58 -2.18 24.29
C PRO A 237 -10.10 -2.11 24.00
N LYS A 238 -10.80 -1.12 24.59
CA LYS A 238 -12.25 -0.94 24.48
C LYS A 238 -12.69 0.04 23.37
N SER A 239 -11.78 0.58 22.55
CA SER A 239 -12.10 1.72 21.66
C SER A 239 -12.81 1.35 20.35
N ASP A 240 -12.49 0.21 19.73
CA ASP A 240 -12.96 -0.12 18.36
C ASP A 240 -13.67 -1.48 18.32
N GLU A 241 -14.95 -1.56 17.95
CA GLU A 241 -15.66 -2.84 17.75
C GLU A 241 -16.17 -2.96 16.31
N LEU A 242 -15.97 -4.13 15.71
CA LEU A 242 -16.59 -4.44 14.42
C LEU A 242 -18.03 -4.89 14.69
N ILE A 243 -18.99 -4.05 14.27
CA ILE A 243 -20.44 -4.26 14.40
C ILE A 243 -20.91 -5.38 13.44
#